data_AF-A0A529MKI9-F1
#
_entry.id   AF-A0A529MKI9-F1
#
_cell.length_a   1.000
_cell.length_b   1.000
_cell.length_c   1.000
_cell.angle_alpha   90.00
_cell.angle_beta   90.00
_cell.angle_gamma   90.00
#
_symmetry.space_group_name_H-M   'P 1'
#
loop_
_entity.id
_entity.type
_entity.pdbx_description
1 polymer ?
#
loop_
_entity_poly.entity_id
_entity_poly.type
_entity_poly.pdbx_seq_one_letter_code
_entity_poly.pdbx_strand_id
1 'polypeptide(L)' 'MSQTAIPEFFVYGEPARALDVGFLHVETVQARASVHRGQVLAHKHPQMAQITFWTG' A
#
# COMPACT_ATOMS: atom_id res chain seq x y z
N MET A 1 12.04 4.05 -25.84
CA MET A 1 10.83 4.19 -25.02
C MET A 1 11.26 4.14 -23.57
N SER A 2 11.13 5.23 -22.82
CA SER A 2 11.44 5.26 -21.40
C SER A 2 10.44 4.35 -20.69
N GLN A 3 10.90 3.27 -20.06
CA GLN A 3 10.03 2.43 -19.26
C GLN A 3 9.52 3.28 -18.08
N THR A 4 8.24 3.63 -18.08
CA THR A 4 7.63 4.33 -16.94
C THR A 4 7.78 3.43 -15.73
N ALA A 5 8.48 3.91 -14.70
CA ALA A 5 8.68 3.15 -13.48
C ALA A 5 7.32 2.84 -12.85
N ILE A 6 7.08 1.57 -12.52
CA ILE A 6 5.90 1.16 -11.75
C ILE A 6 6.01 1.80 -10.36
N PRO A 7 5.03 2.58 -9.89
CA PRO A 7 5.11 3.27 -8.61
C PRO A 7 5.09 2.28 -7.44
N GLU A 8 5.59 2.73 -6.30
CA GLU A 8 5.50 2.06 -4.99
C GLU A 8 4.91 3.02 -3.97
N PHE A 9 4.21 2.47 -2.98
CA PHE A 9 3.59 3.23 -1.92
C PHE A 9 3.87 2.59 -0.57
N PHE A 10 4.02 3.42 0.47
CA PHE A 10 4.14 2.96 1.85
C PHE A 10 2.77 2.50 2.39
N VAL A 11 1.77 3.37 2.23
CA VAL A 11 0.34 3.08 2.36
C VAL A 11 -0.34 3.68 1.13
N TYR A 12 -1.51 3.21 0.72
CA TYR A 12 -2.18 3.66 -0.51
C TYR A 12 -2.16 5.18 -0.69
N GLY A 13 -1.38 5.67 -1.66
CA GLY A 13 -1.22 7.09 -1.98
C GLY A 13 -0.11 7.84 -1.23
N GLU A 14 0.56 7.23 -0.26
CA GLU A 14 1.69 7.81 0.48
C GLU A 14 3.04 7.48 -0.18
N PRO A 15 4.01 8.41 -0.16
CA PRO A 15 5.36 8.16 -0.64
C PRO A 15 5.96 6.91 0.01
N ALA A 16 6.68 6.13 -0.79
CA ALA A 16 7.43 4.99 -0.27
C ALA A 16 8.46 5.43 0.78
N ARG A 17 8.54 4.68 1.87
CA ARG A 17 9.56 4.82 2.93
C ARG A 17 9.93 3.45 3.47
N ALA A 18 11.09 3.36 4.11
CA ALA A 18 11.46 2.15 4.84
C ALA A 18 10.46 1.87 5.97
N LEU A 19 10.14 0.58 6.17
CA LEU A 19 9.37 0.13 7.31
C LEU A 19 10.24 0.13 8.57
N ASP A 20 9.66 0.59 9.67
CA ASP A 20 10.27 0.50 10.99
C ASP A 20 10.12 -0.94 11.51
N VAL A 21 11.18 -1.51 12.08
CA VAL A 21 11.15 -2.87 12.65
C VAL A 21 10.13 -2.93 13.78
N GLY A 22 9.23 -3.91 13.74
CA GLY A 22 8.19 -4.11 14.77
C GLY A 22 6.93 -3.26 14.56
N PHE A 23 6.81 -2.54 13.45
CA PHE A 23 5.60 -1.77 13.12
C PHE A 23 4.69 -2.52 12.13
N LEU A 24 3.39 -2.55 12.43
CA LEU A 24 2.34 -3.06 11.53
C LEU A 24 1.21 -2.03 11.45
N HIS A 25 0.88 -1.59 10.23
CA HIS A 25 -0.30 -0.77 9.97
C HIS A 25 -1.38 -1.59 9.27
N VAL A 26 -2.60 -1.56 9.80
CA VAL A 26 -3.77 -2.22 9.21
C VAL A 26 -4.88 -1.19 9.10
N GLU A 27 -5.40 -0.99 7.89
CA GLU A 27 -6.54 -0.12 7.63
C GLU A 27 -7.41 -0.67 6.49
N THR A 28 -8.65 -0.20 6.39
CA THR A 28 -9.47 -0.45 5.21
C THR A 28 -9.04 0.50 4.09
N VAL A 29 -9.07 0.05 2.84
CA VAL A 29 -8.84 0.94 1.68
C VAL A 29 -9.79 2.15 1.70
N GLN A 30 -11.02 1.96 2.20
CA GLN A 30 -12.02 3.00 2.32
C GLN A 30 -11.62 4.14 3.28
N ALA A 31 -10.76 3.86 4.28
CA ALA A 31 -10.24 4.89 5.18
C ALA A 31 -9.47 6.00 4.45
N ARG A 32 -9.00 5.72 3.23
CA ARG A 32 -8.24 6.64 2.37
C ARG A 32 -9.09 7.35 1.31
N ALA A 33 -10.43 7.27 1.39
CA ALA A 33 -11.31 7.86 0.38
C ALA A 33 -11.10 9.37 0.18
N SER A 34 -10.71 10.12 1.21
CA SER A 34 -10.38 11.55 1.10
C SER A 34 -9.10 11.83 0.29
N VAL A 35 -8.20 10.85 0.19
CA VAL A 35 -6.91 10.98 -0.50
C VAL A 35 -7.07 10.66 -1.99
N HIS A 36 -7.75 9.57 -2.32
CA HIS A 36 -7.80 9.05 -3.69
C HIS A 36 -9.20 8.61 -4.14
N ARG A 37 -10.27 9.06 -3.45
CA ARG A 37 -11.68 8.78 -3.80
C ARG A 37 -12.00 7.29 -3.99
N GLY A 38 -11.35 6.44 -3.19
CA GLY A 38 -11.49 4.99 -3.28
C GLY A 38 -10.81 4.35 -4.50
N GLN A 39 -10.06 5.11 -5.30
CA GLN A 39 -9.26 4.59 -6.41
C GLN A 39 -7.81 4.40 -5.97
N VAL A 40 -7.18 3.32 -6.42
CA VAL A 40 -5.78 3.02 -6.13
C VAL A 40 -5.06 2.74 -7.44
N LEU A 41 -3.92 3.39 -7.69
CA LEU A 41 -3.11 3.16 -8.88
C LEU A 41 -2.47 1.77 -8.84
N ALA A 42 -2.25 1.15 -10.00
CA ALA A 42 -1.44 -0.07 -10.09
C ALA A 42 -0.01 0.22 -9.60
N HIS A 43 0.53 -0.61 -8.71
CA HIS A 43 1.82 -0.39 -8.06
C HIS A 43 2.52 -1.71 -7.69
N LYS A 44 3.82 -1.61 -7.40
CA LYS A 44 4.64 -2.72 -6.87
C LYS A 44 4.61 -2.71 -5.34
N HIS A 45 4.76 -3.90 -4.75
CA HIS A 45 4.89 -4.08 -3.30
C HIS A 45 6.23 -4.75 -2.95
N PRO A 46 7.34 -3.98 -2.92
CA PRO A 46 8.66 -4.53 -2.60
C PRO A 46 8.77 -5.03 -1.15
N GLN A 47 7.87 -4.60 -0.28
CA GLN A 47 7.84 -4.93 1.15
C GLN A 47 6.53 -5.65 1.54
N MET A 48 5.94 -6.43 0.63
CA MET A 48 4.67 -7.12 0.89
C MET A 48 4.83 -8.15 2.03
N ALA A 49 4.07 -7.94 3.12
CA ALA A 49 3.77 -8.97 4.10
C ALA A 49 2.27 -9.28 4.02
N GLN A 50 1.90 -10.56 3.94
CA GLN A 50 0.50 -11.00 3.93
C GLN A 50 0.14 -11.61 5.28
N ILE A 51 -0.93 -11.10 5.88
CA ILE A 51 -1.55 -11.70 7.07
C ILE A 51 -2.89 -12.29 6.62
N THR A 52 -3.05 -13.60 6.78
CA THR A 52 -4.28 -14.31 6.43
C THR A 52 -5.00 -14.70 7.72
N PHE A 53 -6.25 -14.26 7.87
CA PHE A 53 -7.12 -14.64 8.97
C PHE A 53 -8.17 -15.64 8.47
N TRP A 54 -8.36 -16.73 9.20
CA TRP A 54 -9.45 -17.66 8.97
C TRP A 54 -10.59 -17.29 9.91
N THR A 55 -11.71 -16.86 9.35
CA THR A 55 -12.95 -16.65 10.10
C THR A 55 -13.84 -17.88 9.87
N GLY A 56 -14.20 -18.57 10.95
CA GLY A 56 -15.08 -19.75 10.90
C GLY A 56 -16.48 -19.44 10.42
#